data_AF-A0A662PW09-F1
#
_entry.id   AF-A0A662PW09-F1
#
_cell.length_a   1.000
_cell.length_b   1.000
_cell.length_c   1.000
_cell.angle_alpha   90.00
_cell.angle_beta   90.00
_cell.angle_gamma   90.00
#
_symmetry.space_group_name_H-M   'P 1'
#
loop_
_entity.id
_entity.type
_entity.pdbx_description
1 polymer ?
#
loop_
_entity_poly.entity_id
_entity_poly.type
_entity_poly.pdbx_seq_one_letter_code
_entity_poly.pdbx_strand_id
1 'polypeptide(L)'
;MENEDRNTYVFFLNWANNVMKANMEFISKKCKDVLDSCIQLLTDFINIQKWISPIESKRDIMLNRYLMYPMTTNVAYPNLQFVIIAVLLGAIPQAIYTLRTILEGIGIALYADNKDEFKNLNVHQKLEHEKIISVRLTGVKESLIKIAQEITSQEEAEEWINYILDVYSQLSAWIHPIARAYRTRKPKREVFPAGLLRAIILTTGKYGIPPSYGLLIPMEYDEPDIEDLNYLKEMVELTKFSITLLVYIWSRDKNVLDKAAIEKFLETLCKEVQ
;
A
#
# COMPACT_ATOMS: atom_id res chain seq x y z
N MET A 1 -27.87 31.03 -8.71
CA MET A 1 -26.95 30.14 -7.97
C MET A 1 -27.10 28.67 -8.37
N GLU A 2 -28.30 28.08 -8.49
CA GLU A 2 -28.43 26.65 -8.88
C GLU A 2 -27.97 26.26 -10.31
N ASN A 3 -27.87 27.21 -11.24
CA ASN A 3 -27.50 26.92 -12.65
C ASN A 3 -25.99 27.03 -12.96
N GLU A 4 -25.21 27.79 -12.19
CA GLU A 4 -23.76 27.89 -12.39
C GLU A 4 -23.03 26.69 -11.78
N ASP A 5 -23.49 26.21 -10.62
CA ASP A 5 -22.92 25.05 -9.95
C ASP A 5 -23.07 23.77 -10.78
N ARG A 6 -24.22 23.56 -11.45
CA ARG A 6 -24.43 22.41 -12.36
C ARG A 6 -23.43 22.38 -13.52
N ASN A 7 -23.02 23.53 -14.03
CA ASN A 7 -22.09 23.61 -15.17
C ASN A 7 -20.66 23.23 -14.76
N THR A 8 -20.25 23.59 -13.54
CA THR A 8 -18.92 23.28 -13.01
C THR A 8 -18.73 21.79 -12.72
N TYR A 9 -19.73 21.12 -12.15
CA TYR A 9 -19.67 19.67 -11.90
C TYR A 9 -19.60 18.87 -13.20
N VAL A 10 -20.44 19.21 -14.18
CA VAL A 10 -20.43 18.54 -15.49
C VAL A 10 -19.10 18.76 -16.21
N PHE A 11 -18.56 19.98 -16.15
CA PHE A 11 -17.23 20.26 -16.70
C PHE A 11 -16.15 19.40 -16.04
N PHE A 12 -16.08 19.37 -14.70
CA PHE A 12 -15.06 18.60 -13.99
C PHE A 12 -15.15 17.10 -14.29
N LEU A 13 -16.35 16.52 -14.30
CA LEU A 13 -16.54 15.11 -14.60
C LEU A 13 -16.14 14.77 -16.04
N ASN A 14 -16.51 15.62 -17.01
CA ASN A 14 -16.11 15.43 -18.40
C ASN A 14 -14.60 15.54 -18.57
N TRP A 15 -13.98 16.52 -17.91
CA TRP A 15 -12.54 16.71 -17.95
C TRP A 15 -11.80 15.53 -17.31
N ALA A 16 -12.21 15.06 -16.13
CA ALA A 16 -11.64 13.88 -15.50
C ALA A 16 -11.75 12.63 -16.38
N ASN A 17 -12.91 12.41 -17.00
CA ASN A 17 -13.12 11.30 -17.94
C ASN A 17 -12.18 11.37 -19.16
N ASN A 18 -11.98 12.57 -19.72
CA ASN A 18 -11.06 12.76 -20.84
C ASN A 18 -9.61 12.50 -20.44
N VAL A 19 -9.18 13.02 -19.29
CA VAL A 19 -7.84 12.75 -18.74
C VAL A 19 -7.63 11.26 -18.51
N MET A 20 -8.58 10.55 -17.92
CA MET A 20 -8.46 9.11 -17.68
C MET A 20 -8.31 8.31 -18.97
N LYS A 21 -9.01 8.69 -20.05
CA LYS A 21 -8.85 8.07 -21.37
C LYS A 21 -7.48 8.36 -21.98
N ALA A 22 -7.05 9.62 -21.94
CA ALA A 22 -5.73 10.02 -22.44
C ALA A 22 -4.60 9.29 -21.69
N ASN A 23 -4.69 9.21 -20.37
CA ASN A 23 -3.72 8.52 -19.52
C ASN A 23 -3.73 7.00 -19.75
N MET A 24 -4.89 6.39 -19.96
CA MET A 24 -4.96 4.98 -20.35
C MET A 24 -4.21 4.72 -21.65
N GLU A 25 -4.40 5.57 -22.66
CA GLU A 25 -3.68 5.46 -23.94
C GLU A 25 -2.18 5.70 -23.80
N PHE A 26 -1.79 6.73 -23.04
CA PHE A 26 -0.39 7.05 -22.78
C PHE A 26 0.33 5.87 -22.10
N ILE A 27 -0.24 5.38 -21.00
CA ILE A 27 0.35 4.28 -20.23
C ILE A 27 0.44 3.02 -21.09
N SER A 28 -0.62 2.68 -21.82
CA SER A 28 -0.62 1.51 -22.70
C SER A 28 0.48 1.53 -23.76
N LYS A 29 0.89 2.73 -24.22
CA LYS A 29 1.95 2.91 -25.22
C LYS A 29 3.35 2.99 -24.61
N LYS A 30 3.50 3.61 -23.43
CA LYS A 30 4.80 4.03 -22.89
C LYS A 30 5.26 3.22 -21.66
N CYS A 31 4.33 2.75 -20.84
CA CYS A 31 4.63 2.13 -19.55
C CYS A 31 3.54 1.12 -19.13
N LYS A 32 3.15 0.24 -20.07
CA LYS A 32 2.04 -0.71 -19.91
C LYS A 32 2.08 -1.48 -18.59
N ASP A 33 3.27 -1.91 -18.19
CA ASP A 33 3.51 -2.68 -16.97
C ASP A 33 3.01 -1.99 -15.68
N VAL A 34 2.84 -0.67 -15.67
CA VAL A 34 2.39 0.08 -14.49
C VAL A 34 0.95 -0.29 -14.12
N LEU A 35 0.04 -0.25 -15.10
CA LEU A 35 -1.36 -0.62 -14.87
C LEU A 35 -1.50 -2.12 -14.64
N ASP A 36 -0.76 -2.94 -15.40
CA ASP A 36 -0.74 -4.40 -15.23
C ASP A 36 -0.31 -4.76 -13.79
N SER A 37 0.70 -4.09 -13.24
CA SER A 37 1.15 -4.31 -11.85
C SER A 37 0.10 -3.89 -10.81
N CYS A 38 -0.61 -2.78 -11.03
CA CYS A 38 -1.69 -2.34 -10.13
C CYS A 38 -2.86 -3.34 -10.14
N ILE A 39 -3.25 -3.82 -11.31
CA ILE A 39 -4.32 -4.82 -11.48
C ILE A 39 -3.90 -6.15 -10.88
N GLN A 40 -2.64 -6.55 -11.07
CA GLN A 40 -2.10 -7.78 -10.48
C GLN A 40 -2.11 -7.70 -8.96
N LEU A 41 -1.66 -6.59 -8.36
CA LEU A 41 -1.73 -6.39 -6.90
C LEU A 41 -3.17 -6.52 -6.38
N LEU A 42 -4.16 -5.90 -7.04
CA LEU A 42 -5.56 -6.03 -6.65
C LEU A 42 -6.05 -7.48 -6.74
N THR A 43 -5.71 -8.17 -7.83
CA THR A 43 -6.09 -9.57 -8.06
C THR A 43 -5.49 -10.50 -7.02
N ASP A 44 -4.19 -10.34 -6.74
CA ASP A 44 -3.48 -11.10 -5.72
C ASP A 44 -4.07 -10.83 -4.33
N PHE A 45 -4.42 -9.57 -4.03
CA PHE A 45 -5.05 -9.23 -2.77
C PHE A 45 -6.43 -9.87 -2.59
N ILE A 46 -7.25 -9.93 -3.65
CA ILE A 46 -8.53 -10.64 -3.62
C ILE A 46 -8.32 -12.13 -3.30
N ASN A 47 -7.27 -12.74 -3.84
CA ASN A 47 -6.93 -14.13 -3.53
C ASN A 47 -6.49 -14.28 -2.08
N ILE A 48 -5.64 -13.38 -1.59
CA ILE A 48 -5.24 -13.32 -0.18
C ILE A 48 -6.48 -13.23 0.73
N GLN A 49 -7.44 -12.34 0.45
CA GLN A 49 -8.68 -12.22 1.22
C GLN A 49 -9.49 -13.52 1.29
N LYS A 50 -9.55 -14.27 0.18
CA LYS A 50 -10.19 -15.59 0.16
C LYS A 50 -9.44 -16.58 1.05
N TRP A 51 -8.12 -16.64 0.97
CA TRP A 51 -7.30 -17.56 1.75
C TRP A 51 -7.35 -17.28 3.26
N ILE A 52 -7.39 -16.00 3.65
CA ILE A 52 -7.49 -15.60 5.06
C ILE A 52 -8.90 -15.66 5.63
N SER A 53 -9.90 -15.96 4.81
CA SER A 53 -11.29 -16.04 5.27
C SER A 53 -11.40 -17.00 6.46
N PRO A 54 -12.20 -16.68 7.49
CA PRO A 54 -12.36 -17.58 8.63
C PRO A 54 -12.88 -18.94 8.18
N ILE A 55 -12.46 -20.01 8.86
CA ILE A 55 -13.20 -21.28 8.75
C ILE A 55 -14.62 -21.12 9.28
N GLU A 56 -15.60 -21.77 8.64
CA GLU A 56 -17.03 -21.55 8.90
C GLU A 56 -17.39 -21.72 10.39
N SER A 57 -16.82 -22.74 11.05
CA SER A 57 -17.09 -23.02 12.47
C SER A 57 -16.57 -21.97 13.46
N LYS A 58 -15.73 -21.04 13.02
CA LYS A 58 -15.16 -19.96 13.85
C LYS A 58 -15.48 -18.57 13.31
N ARG A 59 -16.29 -18.47 12.26
CA ARG A 59 -16.53 -17.25 11.49
C ARG A 59 -16.89 -16.05 12.35
N ASP A 60 -17.99 -16.13 13.11
CA ASP A 60 -18.48 -14.99 13.91
C ASP A 60 -17.47 -14.55 14.97
N ILE A 61 -16.84 -15.52 15.64
CA ILE A 61 -15.82 -15.26 16.66
C ILE A 61 -14.63 -14.53 16.05
N MET A 62 -14.16 -14.99 14.90
CA MET A 62 -12.99 -14.41 14.23
C MET A 62 -13.27 -13.03 13.66
N LEU A 63 -14.42 -12.84 12.99
CA LEU A 63 -14.83 -11.56 12.44
C LEU A 63 -15.03 -10.50 13.54
N ASN A 64 -15.54 -10.91 14.71
CA ASN A 64 -15.71 -10.01 15.85
C ASN A 64 -14.39 -9.76 16.61
N ARG A 65 -13.37 -10.60 16.46
CA ARG A 65 -12.14 -10.52 17.26
C ARG A 65 -10.98 -9.87 16.53
N TYR A 66 -10.80 -10.13 15.24
CA TYR A 66 -9.57 -9.77 14.53
C TYR A 66 -9.74 -8.52 13.68
N LEU A 67 -8.85 -7.53 13.88
CA LEU A 67 -8.82 -6.31 13.08
C LEU A 67 -8.39 -6.57 11.64
N MET A 68 -7.70 -7.68 11.35
CA MET A 68 -7.29 -8.00 9.98
C MET A 68 -8.47 -8.05 9.01
N TYR A 69 -9.64 -8.53 9.42
CA TYR A 69 -10.82 -8.61 8.54
C TYR A 69 -11.36 -7.23 8.12
N PRO A 70 -11.72 -6.32 9.03
CA PRO A 70 -12.15 -4.98 8.65
C PRO A 70 -11.01 -4.20 7.97
N MET A 71 -9.75 -4.36 8.36
CA MET A 71 -8.63 -3.68 7.69
C MET A 71 -8.45 -4.17 6.24
N THR A 72 -8.58 -5.47 5.97
CA THR A 72 -8.48 -5.98 4.59
C THR A 72 -9.71 -5.62 3.76
N THR A 73 -10.91 -5.72 4.33
CA THR A 73 -12.18 -5.58 3.59
C THR A 73 -12.59 -4.12 3.40
N ASN A 74 -12.48 -3.30 4.45
CA ASN A 74 -13.03 -1.93 4.45
C ASN A 74 -11.96 -0.86 4.26
N VAL A 75 -10.68 -1.19 4.48
CA VAL A 75 -9.57 -0.27 4.23
C VAL A 75 -8.83 -0.72 2.98
N ALA A 76 -8.19 -1.89 2.97
CA ALA A 76 -7.25 -2.24 1.92
C ALA A 76 -7.90 -2.45 0.56
N TYR A 77 -8.97 -3.25 0.47
CA TYR A 77 -9.64 -3.58 -0.79
C TYR A 77 -10.15 -2.35 -1.58
N PRO A 78 -10.96 -1.43 -1.00
CA PRO A 78 -11.40 -0.24 -1.74
C PRO A 78 -10.25 0.70 -2.08
N ASN A 79 -9.22 0.79 -1.22
CA ASN A 79 -8.04 1.60 -1.50
C ASN A 79 -7.22 1.01 -2.67
N LEU A 80 -7.08 -0.31 -2.78
CA LEU A 80 -6.42 -0.94 -3.92
C LEU A 80 -7.14 -0.70 -5.25
N GLN A 81 -8.48 -0.69 -5.24
CA GLN A 81 -9.26 -0.25 -6.41
C GLN A 81 -8.97 1.21 -6.76
N PHE A 82 -8.89 2.07 -5.74
CA PHE A 82 -8.60 3.48 -5.91
C PHE A 82 -7.18 3.75 -6.44
N VAL A 83 -6.18 2.91 -6.16
CA VAL A 83 -4.83 3.04 -6.75
C VAL A 83 -4.91 3.11 -8.28
N ILE A 84 -5.69 2.24 -8.91
CA ILE A 84 -5.87 2.22 -10.38
C ILE A 84 -6.51 3.53 -10.85
N ILE A 85 -7.53 4.00 -10.14
CA ILE A 85 -8.22 5.26 -10.46
C ILE A 85 -7.28 6.46 -10.31
N ALA A 86 -6.52 6.53 -9.23
CA ALA A 86 -5.54 7.58 -8.98
C ALA A 86 -4.47 7.64 -10.09
N VAL A 87 -3.97 6.47 -10.52
CA VAL A 87 -3.06 6.40 -11.67
C VAL A 87 -3.71 6.98 -12.92
N LEU A 88 -4.94 6.60 -13.25
CA LEU A 88 -5.62 7.12 -14.44
C LEU A 88 -5.91 8.62 -14.36
N LEU A 89 -6.06 9.18 -13.16
CA LEU A 89 -6.28 10.63 -12.96
C LEU A 89 -4.99 11.47 -13.05
N GLY A 90 -3.80 10.87 -13.21
CA GLY A 90 -2.55 11.63 -13.13
C GLY A 90 -2.05 11.82 -11.69
N ALA A 91 -2.63 11.12 -10.71
CA ALA A 91 -2.48 11.38 -9.28
C ALA A 91 -1.49 10.41 -8.60
N ILE A 92 -0.25 10.36 -9.10
CA ILE A 92 0.82 9.45 -8.60
C ILE A 92 1.01 9.56 -7.06
N PRO A 93 1.12 10.76 -6.46
CA PRO A 93 1.28 10.87 -5.00
C PRO A 93 0.12 10.25 -4.21
N GLN A 94 -1.10 10.38 -4.71
CA GLN A 94 -2.30 9.82 -4.09
C GLN A 94 -2.33 8.29 -4.22
N ALA A 95 -1.88 7.74 -5.36
CA ALA A 95 -1.69 6.30 -5.51
C ALA A 95 -0.68 5.76 -4.47
N ILE A 96 0.46 6.44 -4.29
CA ILE A 96 1.49 6.06 -3.31
C ILE A 96 0.97 6.21 -1.87
N TYR A 97 0.27 7.29 -1.55
CA TYR A 97 -0.38 7.50 -0.24
C TYR A 97 -1.36 6.37 0.09
N THR A 98 -2.08 5.90 -0.92
CA THR A 98 -3.05 4.81 -0.81
C THR A 98 -2.34 3.50 -0.46
N LEU A 99 -1.26 3.15 -1.17
CA LEU A 99 -0.41 1.99 -0.86
C LEU A 99 0.17 2.06 0.57
N ARG A 100 0.65 3.23 0.98
CA ARG A 100 1.14 3.48 2.35
C ARG A 100 0.08 3.19 3.40
N THR A 101 -1.16 3.65 3.15
CA THR A 101 -2.29 3.50 4.08
C THR A 101 -2.70 2.03 4.21
N ILE A 102 -2.70 1.29 3.10
CA ILE A 102 -2.95 -0.17 3.09
C ILE A 102 -1.91 -0.89 3.96
N LEU A 103 -0.62 -0.59 3.73
CA LEU A 103 0.46 -1.25 4.45
C LEU A 103 0.44 -0.94 5.96
N GLU A 104 0.14 0.31 6.33
CA GLU A 104 -0.05 0.70 7.73
C GLU A 104 -1.22 -0.04 8.38
N GLY A 105 -2.39 -0.06 7.74
CA GLY A 105 -3.58 -0.72 8.28
C GLY A 105 -3.36 -2.21 8.54
N ILE A 106 -2.74 -2.92 7.58
CA ILE A 106 -2.45 -4.35 7.72
C ILE A 106 -1.40 -4.61 8.81
N GLY A 107 -0.34 -3.80 8.88
CA GLY A 107 0.69 -3.95 9.92
C GLY A 107 0.17 -3.64 11.32
N ILE A 108 -0.73 -2.66 11.47
CA ILE A 108 -1.42 -2.37 12.74
C ILE A 108 -2.36 -3.50 13.12
N ALA A 109 -3.10 -4.09 12.17
CA ALA A 109 -3.92 -5.26 12.43
C ALA A 109 -3.08 -6.44 12.95
N LEU A 110 -1.94 -6.73 12.31
CA LEU A 110 -1.00 -7.76 12.76
C LEU A 110 -0.55 -7.53 14.21
N TYR A 111 -0.17 -6.29 14.55
CA TYR A 111 0.21 -5.91 15.91
C TYR A 111 -0.95 -6.12 16.90
N ALA A 112 -2.12 -5.56 16.58
CA ALA A 112 -3.27 -5.55 17.49
C ALA A 112 -3.86 -6.94 17.73
N ASP A 113 -3.80 -7.82 16.72
CA ASP A 113 -4.37 -9.16 16.81
C ASP A 113 -3.50 -10.16 17.57
N ASN A 114 -2.21 -9.85 17.75
CA ASN A 114 -1.25 -10.73 18.41
C ASN A 114 -0.76 -10.22 19.77
N LYS A 115 -1.09 -8.99 20.17
CA LYS A 115 -0.76 -8.51 21.51
C LYS A 115 -1.71 -9.05 22.57
N ASP A 116 -1.13 -9.61 23.63
CA ASP A 116 -1.85 -10.10 24.81
C ASP A 116 -2.82 -9.06 25.39
N GLU A 117 -2.43 -7.79 25.38
CA GLU A 117 -3.25 -6.68 25.87
C GLU A 117 -4.61 -6.58 25.17
N PHE A 118 -4.67 -6.93 23.88
CA PHE A 118 -5.88 -6.76 23.06
C PHE A 118 -6.60 -8.07 22.77
N LYS A 119 -6.09 -9.21 23.27
CA LYS A 119 -6.59 -10.54 22.88
C LYS A 119 -8.06 -10.77 23.25
N ASN A 120 -8.52 -10.15 24.34
CA ASN A 120 -9.89 -10.29 24.86
C ASN A 120 -10.83 -9.20 24.36
N LEU A 121 -10.32 -8.25 23.58
CA LEU A 121 -11.13 -7.16 23.02
C LEU A 121 -11.72 -7.60 21.67
N ASN A 122 -12.97 -7.20 21.44
CA ASN A 122 -13.57 -7.29 20.11
C ASN A 122 -13.07 -6.15 19.20
N VAL A 123 -13.42 -6.21 17.92
CA VAL A 123 -13.02 -5.23 16.90
C VAL A 123 -13.39 -3.80 17.32
N HIS A 124 -14.62 -3.56 17.77
CA HIS A 124 -15.07 -2.22 18.17
C HIS A 124 -14.25 -1.67 19.34
N GLN A 125 -14.02 -2.50 20.37
CA GLN A 125 -13.20 -2.13 21.52
C GLN A 125 -11.75 -1.86 21.12
N LYS A 126 -11.17 -2.62 20.19
CA LYS A 126 -9.82 -2.37 19.69
C LYS A 126 -9.73 -1.04 18.94
N LEU A 127 -10.73 -0.70 18.13
CA LEU A 127 -10.75 0.56 17.35
C LEU A 127 -10.85 1.80 18.25
N GLU A 128 -11.49 1.68 19.42
CA GLU A 128 -11.62 2.76 20.40
C GLU A 128 -10.49 2.78 21.44
N HIS A 129 -9.59 1.81 21.42
CA HIS A 129 -8.51 1.70 22.39
C HIS A 129 -7.43 2.76 22.15
N GLU A 130 -7.09 3.55 23.17
CA GLU A 130 -6.15 4.69 23.06
C GLU A 130 -4.80 4.32 22.43
N LYS A 131 -4.23 3.16 22.82
CA LYS A 131 -2.98 2.66 22.24
C LYS A 131 -3.08 2.27 20.77
N ILE A 132 -4.26 1.86 20.30
CA ILE A 132 -4.48 1.54 18.88
C ILE A 132 -4.68 2.83 18.09
N ILE A 133 -5.44 3.80 18.61
CA ILE A 133 -5.69 5.08 17.94
C ILE A 133 -4.39 5.89 17.74
N SER A 134 -3.46 5.81 18.69
CA SER A 134 -2.18 6.53 18.65
C SER A 134 -1.04 5.77 17.95
N VAL A 135 -1.29 4.54 17.50
CA VAL A 135 -0.24 3.67 16.98
C VAL A 135 0.27 4.15 15.63
N ARG A 136 1.57 3.97 15.40
CA ARG A 136 2.19 4.11 14.08
C ARG A 136 2.92 2.82 13.75
N LEU A 137 2.95 2.44 12.47
CA LEU A 137 3.60 1.19 12.05
C LEU A 137 5.06 1.12 12.51
N THR A 138 5.82 2.20 12.33
CA THR A 138 7.22 2.29 12.80
C THR A 138 7.36 2.23 14.31
N GLY A 139 6.35 2.70 15.05
CA GLY A 139 6.33 2.69 16.52
C GLY A 139 6.14 1.30 17.12
N VAL A 140 5.71 0.31 16.33
CA VAL A 140 5.49 -1.07 16.79
C VAL A 140 6.51 -2.06 16.25
N LYS A 141 7.62 -1.59 15.66
CA LYS A 141 8.69 -2.41 15.09
C LYS A 141 9.09 -3.60 15.97
N GLU A 142 9.52 -3.34 17.20
CA GLU A 142 9.99 -4.38 18.14
C GLU A 142 8.90 -5.40 18.48
N SER A 143 7.63 -4.96 18.44
CA SER A 143 6.50 -5.86 18.66
C SER A 143 6.25 -6.76 17.46
N LEU A 144 6.35 -6.21 16.25
CA LEU A 144 6.20 -6.98 15.01
C LEU A 144 7.33 -8.00 14.84
N ILE A 145 8.57 -7.65 15.19
CA ILE A 145 9.71 -8.58 15.18
C ILE A 145 9.42 -9.75 16.11
N LYS A 146 8.96 -9.49 17.35
CA LYS A 146 8.60 -10.55 18.29
C LYS A 146 7.48 -11.46 17.77
N ILE A 147 6.48 -10.90 17.10
CA ILE A 147 5.40 -11.69 16.49
C ILE A 147 5.96 -12.57 15.36
N ALA A 148 6.83 -12.04 14.51
CA ALA A 148 7.46 -12.82 13.44
C ALA A 148 8.42 -13.91 13.98
N GLN A 149 9.10 -13.65 15.10
CA GLN A 149 9.97 -14.63 15.78
C GLN A 149 9.23 -15.87 16.29
N GLU A 150 7.91 -15.83 16.43
CA GLU A 150 7.12 -17.03 16.78
C GLU A 150 7.10 -18.06 15.65
N ILE A 151 7.49 -17.67 14.44
CA ILE A 151 7.37 -18.50 13.23
C ILE A 151 8.67 -18.64 12.44
N THR A 152 9.69 -17.83 12.74
CA THR A 152 11.03 -17.90 12.13
C THR A 152 12.13 -17.49 13.14
N SER A 153 13.40 -17.55 12.72
CA SER A 153 14.55 -17.09 13.49
C SER A 153 14.51 -15.58 13.77
N GLN A 154 15.24 -15.13 14.79
CA GLN A 154 15.36 -13.70 15.10
C GLN A 154 15.92 -12.89 13.93
N GLU A 155 16.94 -13.41 13.25
CA GLU A 155 17.59 -12.73 12.13
C GLU A 155 16.62 -12.54 10.96
N GLU A 156 15.91 -13.60 10.56
CA GLU A 156 14.91 -13.52 9.49
C GLU A 156 13.73 -12.62 9.87
N ALA A 157 13.24 -12.71 11.11
CA ALA A 157 12.17 -11.83 11.59
C ALA A 157 12.57 -10.35 11.54
N GLU A 158 13.80 -10.03 11.94
CA GLU A 158 14.34 -8.67 11.83
C GLU A 158 14.45 -8.23 10.37
N GLU A 159 14.95 -9.09 9.48
CA GLU A 159 15.04 -8.80 8.05
C GLU A 159 13.67 -8.49 7.44
N TRP A 160 12.68 -9.36 7.68
CA TRP A 160 11.32 -9.23 7.17
C TRP A 160 10.65 -7.93 7.62
N ILE A 161 10.70 -7.63 8.92
CA ILE A 161 10.06 -6.42 9.46
C ILE A 161 10.83 -5.17 9.03
N ASN A 162 12.17 -5.20 8.97
CA ASN A 162 12.94 -4.08 8.45
C ASN A 162 12.63 -3.79 6.98
N TYR A 163 12.50 -4.83 6.15
CA TYR A 163 12.08 -4.68 4.76
C TYR A 163 10.73 -3.98 4.66
N ILE A 164 9.71 -4.46 5.39
CA ILE A 164 8.36 -3.86 5.39
C ILE A 164 8.42 -2.39 5.81
N LEU A 165 9.19 -2.07 6.85
CA LEU A 165 9.33 -0.70 7.35
C LEU A 165 10.10 0.21 6.38
N ASP A 166 11.08 -0.32 5.64
CA ASP A 166 11.81 0.42 4.63
C ASP A 166 10.92 0.71 3.40
N VAL A 167 10.06 -0.23 3.00
CA VAL A 167 9.01 0.01 1.98
C VAL A 167 8.03 1.06 2.47
N TYR A 168 7.51 0.94 3.69
CA TYR A 168 6.63 1.94 4.30
C TYR A 168 7.28 3.33 4.37
N SER A 169 8.57 3.41 4.69
CA SER A 169 9.31 4.67 4.72
C SER A 169 9.45 5.30 3.33
N GLN A 170 9.65 4.50 2.28
CA GLN A 170 9.72 4.99 0.90
C GLN A 170 8.37 5.53 0.42
N LEU A 171 7.29 4.80 0.70
CA LEU A 171 5.94 5.28 0.41
C LEU A 171 5.63 6.57 1.18
N SER A 172 6.03 6.62 2.47
CA SER A 172 5.82 7.80 3.32
C SER A 172 6.58 9.02 2.84
N ALA A 173 7.77 8.84 2.24
CA ALA A 173 8.57 9.95 1.74
C ALA A 173 7.86 10.74 0.62
N TRP A 174 6.97 10.11 -0.15
CA TRP A 174 6.20 10.77 -1.21
C TRP A 174 5.00 11.58 -0.71
N ILE A 175 4.63 11.42 0.56
CA ILE A 175 3.52 12.15 1.18
C ILE A 175 4.03 13.47 1.75
N HIS A 176 5.27 13.48 2.24
CA HIS A 176 5.86 14.66 2.84
C HIS A 176 6.44 15.59 1.76
N PRO A 177 6.22 16.92 1.85
CA PRO A 177 6.84 17.86 0.92
C PRO A 177 8.37 17.71 0.90
N ILE A 178 8.98 17.52 2.07
CA ILE A 178 10.41 17.30 2.26
C ILE A 178 10.58 16.08 3.18
N ALA A 179 11.41 15.12 2.76
CA ALA A 179 11.60 13.86 3.46
C ALA A 179 13.04 13.33 3.37
N ARG A 180 13.29 12.22 4.06
CA ARG A 180 14.46 11.35 3.86
C ARG A 180 13.94 9.96 3.51
N ALA A 181 14.62 9.28 2.59
CA ALA A 181 14.30 7.90 2.23
C ALA A 181 15.54 7.01 2.28
N TYR A 182 15.30 5.70 2.34
CA TYR A 182 16.33 4.66 2.38
C TYR A 182 16.24 3.81 1.11
N ARG A 183 17.38 3.45 0.52
CA ARG A 183 17.42 2.53 -0.63
C ARG A 183 17.30 1.09 -0.14
N THR A 184 16.19 0.41 -0.46
CA THR A 184 15.96 -1.00 -0.06
C THR A 184 16.81 -2.02 -0.82
N ARG A 185 17.20 -1.74 -2.07
CA ARG A 185 17.94 -2.70 -2.91
C ARG A 185 19.47 -2.65 -2.79
N LYS A 186 20.04 -1.85 -1.86
CA LYS A 186 21.50 -1.76 -1.68
C LYS A 186 21.94 -2.27 -0.31
N PRO A 187 23.07 -3.00 -0.22
CA PRO A 187 23.56 -3.57 1.05
C PRO A 187 23.97 -2.52 2.10
N LYS A 188 24.16 -1.26 1.71
CA LYS A 188 24.33 -0.14 2.65
C LYS A 188 23.05 0.71 2.66
N ARG A 189 22.45 0.88 3.83
CA ARG A 189 21.35 1.84 4.10
C ARG A 189 21.85 3.28 3.88
N GLU A 190 21.86 3.70 2.63
CA GLU A 190 22.18 5.06 2.22
C GLU A 190 20.94 5.93 2.39
N VAL A 191 21.06 7.00 3.18
CA VAL A 191 20.01 8.00 3.38
C VAL A 191 20.14 9.07 2.30
N PHE A 192 19.05 9.37 1.61
CA PHE A 192 19.02 10.44 0.61
C PHE A 192 17.84 11.41 0.83
N PRO A 193 17.99 12.69 0.45
CA PRO A 193 16.87 13.63 0.44
C PRO A 193 15.77 13.14 -0.49
N ALA A 194 14.54 13.13 -0.01
CA ALA A 194 13.34 12.72 -0.73
C ALA A 194 12.21 13.74 -0.47
N GLY A 195 11.00 13.46 -0.94
CA GLY A 195 9.85 14.35 -0.76
C GLY A 195 9.18 14.73 -2.06
N LEU A 196 7.88 15.03 -1.97
CA LEU A 196 7.08 15.45 -3.12
C LEU A 196 7.63 16.71 -3.80
N LEU A 197 8.02 17.72 -3.01
CA LEU A 197 8.59 18.96 -3.56
C LEU A 197 9.92 18.69 -4.26
N ARG A 198 10.74 17.79 -3.71
CA ARG A 198 12.01 17.41 -4.34
C ARG A 198 11.78 16.72 -5.67
N ALA A 199 10.82 15.79 -5.77
CA ALA A 199 10.46 15.14 -7.03
C ALA A 199 10.04 16.18 -8.08
N ILE A 200 9.13 17.09 -7.72
CA ILE A 200 8.67 18.17 -8.60
C ILE A 200 9.83 19.05 -9.08
N ILE A 201 10.69 19.53 -8.16
CA ILE A 201 11.80 20.43 -8.51
C ILE A 201 12.82 19.73 -9.41
N LEU A 202 13.15 18.46 -9.16
CA LEU A 202 14.10 17.73 -9.98
C LEU A 202 13.57 17.47 -11.38
N THR A 203 12.32 17.03 -11.50
CA THR A 203 11.66 16.83 -12.80
C THR A 203 11.56 18.15 -13.55
N THR A 204 11.16 19.24 -12.88
CA THR A 204 11.13 20.59 -13.49
C THR A 204 12.50 21.03 -13.96
N GLY A 205 13.55 20.83 -13.16
CA GLY A 205 14.91 21.19 -13.53
C GLY A 205 15.46 20.38 -14.71
N LYS A 206 15.04 19.11 -14.84
CA LYS A 206 15.48 18.19 -15.91
C LYS A 206 14.73 18.43 -17.23
N TYR A 207 13.42 18.65 -17.17
CA TYR A 207 12.55 18.70 -18.35
C TYR A 207 12.05 20.11 -18.70
N GLY A 208 12.30 21.11 -17.85
CA GLY A 208 11.81 22.48 -18.02
C GLY A 208 10.33 22.67 -17.65
N ILE A 209 9.61 21.60 -17.37
CA ILE A 209 8.22 21.58 -16.92
C ILE A 209 8.06 20.63 -15.72
N PRO A 210 7.18 20.96 -14.75
CA PRO A 210 6.86 20.05 -13.65
C PRO A 210 6.13 18.79 -14.15
N PRO A 211 6.16 17.71 -13.36
CA PRO A 211 5.34 16.53 -13.62
C PRO A 211 3.86 16.88 -13.49
N SER A 212 2.99 16.07 -14.08
CA SER A 212 1.55 16.35 -14.18
C SER A 212 0.90 16.57 -12.82
N TYR A 213 1.24 15.74 -11.83
CA TYR A 213 0.75 15.86 -10.45
C TYR A 213 1.27 17.11 -9.70
N GLY A 214 2.31 17.78 -10.23
CA GLY A 214 2.86 19.02 -9.68
C GLY A 214 2.12 20.28 -10.15
N LEU A 215 1.26 20.16 -11.17
CA LEU A 215 0.47 21.26 -11.73
C LEU A 215 -0.95 21.26 -11.20
N LEU A 216 -1.66 20.15 -11.43
CA LEU A 216 -3.09 20.02 -11.20
C LEU A 216 -3.48 18.53 -11.19
N ILE A 217 -4.59 18.19 -10.54
CA ILE A 217 -5.19 16.86 -10.63
C ILE A 217 -6.70 17.03 -10.89
N PRO A 218 -7.30 16.29 -11.85
CA PRO A 218 -6.63 15.40 -12.81
C PRO A 218 -5.70 16.11 -13.79
N MET A 219 -4.73 15.40 -14.37
CA MET A 219 -3.87 15.94 -15.44
C MET A 219 -3.37 14.80 -16.34
N GLU A 220 -3.22 15.08 -17.64
CA GLU A 220 -2.67 14.14 -18.60
C GLU A 220 -1.19 13.90 -18.34
N TYR A 221 -0.71 12.67 -18.44
CA TYR A 221 0.70 12.34 -18.37
C TYR A 221 1.43 12.77 -19.63
N ASP A 222 2.71 13.10 -19.46
CA ASP A 222 3.65 13.32 -20.53
C ASP A 222 5.00 12.63 -20.23
N GLU A 223 5.97 12.77 -21.12
CA GLU A 223 7.31 12.16 -20.99
C GLU A 223 8.01 12.39 -19.63
N PRO A 224 7.88 13.56 -18.95
CA PRO A 224 8.46 13.75 -17.63
C PRO A 224 7.93 12.81 -16.54
N ASP A 225 6.71 12.27 -16.70
CA ASP A 225 6.07 11.41 -15.70
C ASP A 225 6.51 9.94 -15.79
N ILE A 226 7.18 9.54 -16.88
CA ILE A 226 7.54 8.13 -17.11
C ILE A 226 8.46 7.59 -16.00
N GLU A 227 9.40 8.40 -15.50
CA GLU A 227 10.30 8.01 -14.42
C GLU A 227 9.51 7.73 -13.12
N ASP A 228 8.57 8.62 -12.78
CA ASP A 228 7.74 8.50 -11.59
C ASP A 228 6.71 7.37 -11.70
N LEU A 229 6.19 7.11 -12.90
CA LEU A 229 5.31 5.97 -13.19
C LEU A 229 6.05 4.63 -13.01
N ASN A 230 7.30 4.54 -13.47
CA ASN A 230 8.13 3.35 -13.24
C ASN A 230 8.48 3.17 -11.77
N TYR A 231 8.75 4.27 -11.06
CA TYR A 231 8.94 4.21 -9.61
C TYR A 231 7.67 3.75 -8.88
N LEU A 232 6.49 4.22 -9.29
CA LEU A 232 5.21 3.74 -8.76
C LEU A 232 5.04 2.23 -8.98
N LYS A 233 5.37 1.70 -10.17
CA LYS A 233 5.36 0.25 -10.44
C LYS A 233 6.20 -0.50 -9.41
N GLU A 234 7.44 -0.04 -9.17
CA GLU A 234 8.30 -0.65 -8.15
C GLU A 234 7.65 -0.61 -6.76
N MET A 235 7.05 0.53 -6.38
CA MET A 235 6.35 0.66 -5.09
C MET A 235 5.16 -0.29 -4.97
N VAL A 236 4.42 -0.52 -6.05
CA VAL A 236 3.31 -1.49 -6.12
C VAL A 236 3.83 -2.91 -5.87
N GLU A 237 4.92 -3.31 -6.54
CA GLU A 237 5.53 -4.62 -6.38
C GLU A 237 6.07 -4.86 -4.96
N LEU A 238 6.79 -3.89 -4.40
CA LEU A 238 7.30 -3.96 -3.03
C LEU A 238 6.16 -3.99 -2.00
N THR A 239 5.08 -3.26 -2.25
CA THR A 239 3.88 -3.27 -1.40
C THR A 239 3.18 -4.62 -1.47
N LYS A 240 3.07 -5.23 -2.67
CA LYS A 240 2.54 -6.59 -2.85
C LYS A 240 3.28 -7.58 -1.95
N PHE A 241 4.61 -7.58 -2.01
CA PHE A 241 5.43 -8.46 -1.18
C PHE A 241 5.21 -8.20 0.33
N SER A 242 5.22 -6.93 0.74
CA SER A 242 5.07 -6.54 2.14
C SER A 242 3.70 -6.94 2.71
N ILE A 243 2.62 -6.77 1.94
CA ILE A 243 1.27 -7.21 2.32
C ILE A 243 1.23 -8.72 2.50
N THR A 244 1.75 -9.48 1.52
CA THR A 244 1.78 -10.94 1.58
C THR A 244 2.54 -11.42 2.81
N LEU A 245 3.68 -10.81 3.12
CA LEU A 245 4.50 -11.17 4.28
C LEU A 245 3.79 -10.89 5.61
N LEU A 246 3.17 -9.71 5.77
CA LEU A 246 2.38 -9.38 6.95
C LEU A 246 1.20 -10.35 7.15
N VAL A 247 0.51 -10.69 6.06
CA VAL A 247 -0.62 -11.63 6.10
C VAL A 247 -0.17 -13.06 6.38
N TYR A 248 0.96 -13.50 5.81
CA TYR A 248 1.58 -14.78 6.11
C TYR A 248 1.85 -14.89 7.62
N ILE A 249 2.55 -13.90 8.20
CA ILE A 249 2.84 -13.85 9.63
C ILE A 249 1.54 -13.91 10.44
N TRP A 250 0.55 -13.08 10.11
CA TRP A 250 -0.73 -13.04 10.83
C TRP A 250 -1.49 -14.36 10.75
N SER A 251 -1.48 -15.03 9.60
CA SER A 251 -2.31 -16.21 9.34
C SER A 251 -1.81 -17.47 10.05
N ARG A 252 -0.54 -17.50 10.46
CA ARG A 252 0.15 -18.74 10.84
C ARG A 252 -0.50 -19.46 12.02
N ASP A 253 -0.95 -18.72 13.02
CA ASP A 253 -1.59 -19.25 14.23
C ASP A 253 -3.14 -19.04 14.26
N LYS A 254 -3.71 -18.52 13.17
CA LYS A 254 -5.16 -18.22 13.07
C LYS A 254 -5.92 -19.32 12.34
N ASN A 255 -7.22 -19.46 12.59
CA ASN A 255 -8.06 -20.49 11.96
C ASN A 255 -8.62 -20.01 10.61
N VAL A 256 -7.72 -19.75 9.66
CA VAL A 256 -8.06 -19.30 8.30
C VAL A 256 -8.28 -20.47 7.34
N LEU A 257 -8.91 -20.18 6.20
CA LEU A 257 -9.33 -21.16 5.21
C LEU A 257 -8.16 -21.89 4.53
N ASP A 258 -7.13 -21.18 4.09
CA ASP A 258 -6.05 -21.77 3.28
C ASP A 258 -4.66 -21.16 3.58
N LYS A 259 -4.01 -21.64 4.64
CA LYS A 259 -2.65 -21.21 5.00
C LYS A 259 -1.60 -21.61 3.95
N ALA A 260 -1.79 -22.78 3.33
CA ALA A 260 -0.83 -23.35 2.40
C ALA A 260 -0.76 -22.52 1.11
N ALA A 261 -1.90 -21.99 0.64
CA ALA A 261 -1.91 -21.09 -0.51
C ALA A 261 -1.14 -19.79 -0.25
N ILE A 262 -1.25 -19.20 0.96
CA ILE A 262 -0.52 -17.99 1.34
C ILE A 262 0.99 -18.26 1.35
N GLU A 263 1.41 -19.38 1.96
CA GLU A 263 2.80 -19.80 2.03
C GLU A 263 3.40 -20.03 0.64
N LYS A 264 2.71 -20.81 -0.20
CA LYS A 264 3.12 -21.05 -1.59
C LYS A 264 3.21 -19.76 -2.40
N PHE A 265 2.27 -18.83 -2.21
CA PHE A 265 2.29 -17.55 -2.90
C PHE A 265 3.49 -16.70 -2.47
N LEU A 266 3.80 -16.65 -1.17
CA LEU A 266 4.99 -15.97 -0.66
C LEU A 266 6.28 -16.58 -1.24
N GLU A 267 6.39 -17.91 -1.29
CA GLU A 267 7.54 -18.60 -1.90
C GLU A 267 7.72 -18.24 -3.38
N THR A 268 6.62 -18.12 -4.14
CA THR A 268 6.66 -17.66 -5.53
C THR A 268 7.22 -16.24 -5.61
N LEU A 269 6.73 -15.32 -4.77
CA LEU A 269 7.22 -13.95 -4.76
C LEU A 269 8.70 -13.86 -4.37
N CYS A 270 9.17 -14.66 -3.41
CA CYS A 270 10.59 -14.70 -3.04
C CYS A 270 11.50 -15.09 -4.21
N LYS A 271 11.02 -15.97 -5.11
CA LYS A 271 11.76 -16.39 -6.31
C LYS A 271 11.79 -15.32 -7.41
N GLU A 272 10.82 -14.42 -7.44
CA GLU A 272 10.75 -13.30 -8.40
C GLU A 272 11.70 -12.15 -8.01
N VAL A 273 12.11 -12.07 -6.74
CA VAL A 273 12.95 -10.98 -6.19
C VAL A 273 14.45 -11.35 -6.16
N GLN A 274 14.79 -12.63 -6.36
CA GLN A 274 16.17 -13.14 -6.49
C GLN A 274 16.73 -12.97 -7.90
#